data_AF-A0A2T2NMM5-F1
#
_entry.id   AF-A0A2T2NMM5-F1
#
_cell.length_a   1.000
_cell.length_b   1.000
_cell.length_c   1.000
_cell.angle_alpha   90.00
_cell.angle_beta   90.00
_cell.angle_gamma   90.00
#
_symmetry.space_group_name_H-M   'P 1'
#
loop_
_entity.id
_entity.type
_entity.pdbx_description
1 polymer ?
#
loop_
_entity_poly.entity_id
_entity_poly.type
_entity_poly.pdbx_seq_one_letter_code
_entity_poly.pdbx_strand_id
1 'polypeptide(L)'
;MTTTTTTTTITSQETETEPVTTLTPPPKRKFGSIRQRLARVDSKSSLKSSLKSPKATSSNERLNSSHGSDASHLPLDEQPFVPTHTFWVTPHGTREVRVLDLTDDISVPYTELDSEYKADVKRALKEHTFSPVFTYFREGPLLRTSKHYSIKDERGEELAQLKLTGSTSGETVITFPEDSPHCHHPISTKNKPFSPEAFTLNAQSYFWEAEKGLSEKKTLYRIEGEGQDQRKVQIGKYALGGAFFSRGGICVVDDREIDGLVACLTLHAAI
;
A
#
# COMPACT_ATOMS: atom_id res chain seq x y z
N MET A 1 -45.93 23.16 -40.01
CA MET A 1 -44.68 23.02 -39.23
C MET A 1 -44.62 24.22 -38.30
N THR A 2 -44.84 24.00 -37.01
CA THR A 2 -45.05 25.06 -36.01
C THR A 2 -43.76 25.21 -35.21
N THR A 3 -43.08 26.34 -35.35
CA THR A 3 -41.84 26.66 -34.62
C THR A 3 -42.19 27.39 -33.32
N THR A 4 -41.82 26.80 -32.19
CA THR A 4 -41.98 27.38 -30.86
C THR A 4 -40.65 27.99 -30.41
N THR A 5 -40.66 29.28 -30.10
CA THR A 5 -39.48 30.03 -29.59
C THR A 5 -39.60 30.13 -28.07
N THR A 6 -38.62 29.60 -27.34
CA THR A 6 -38.55 29.67 -25.88
C THR A 6 -37.58 30.77 -25.46
N THR A 7 -38.08 31.74 -24.70
CA THR A 7 -37.32 32.86 -24.11
C THR A 7 -36.92 32.50 -22.69
N THR A 8 -35.61 32.50 -22.39
CA THR A 8 -35.07 32.25 -21.04
C THR A 8 -34.71 33.58 -20.38
N THR A 9 -35.34 33.86 -19.24
CA THR A 9 -35.05 35.01 -18.38
C THR A 9 -33.94 34.67 -17.40
N ILE A 10 -32.88 35.49 -17.34
CA ILE A 10 -31.76 35.35 -16.42
C ILE A 10 -31.96 36.34 -15.27
N THR A 11 -32.07 35.82 -14.05
CA THR A 11 -32.15 36.60 -12.80
C THR A 11 -30.76 36.67 -12.18
N SER A 12 -30.21 37.87 -12.06
CA SER A 12 -28.95 38.14 -11.34
C SER A 12 -29.18 38.09 -9.83
N GLN A 13 -28.37 37.32 -9.11
CA GLN A 13 -28.28 37.36 -7.65
C GLN A 13 -27.10 38.23 -7.21
N GLU A 14 -27.39 38.99 -6.15
CA GLU A 14 -26.58 40.02 -5.50
C GLU A 14 -25.62 39.35 -4.51
N THR A 15 -24.32 39.69 -4.60
CA THR A 15 -23.26 39.10 -3.77
C THR A 15 -23.07 39.90 -2.48
N GLU A 16 -23.40 39.28 -1.35
CA GLU A 16 -23.19 39.78 0.00
C GLU A 16 -21.70 39.65 0.39
N THR A 17 -21.14 40.70 0.97
CA THR A 17 -19.70 40.81 1.31
C THR A 17 -19.49 40.48 2.78
N GLU A 18 -18.78 39.40 3.10
CA GLU A 18 -18.43 39.05 4.49
C GLU A 18 -17.17 39.78 5.00
N PRO A 19 -17.08 40.07 6.32
CA PRO A 19 -15.98 40.82 6.92
C PRO A 19 -14.72 39.96 7.21
N VAL A 20 -13.57 40.58 6.95
CA VAL A 20 -12.22 40.06 7.18
C VAL A 20 -11.95 39.86 8.68
N THR A 21 -11.68 38.62 9.09
CA THR A 21 -11.25 38.27 10.45
C THR A 21 -9.72 38.27 10.55
N THR A 22 -9.18 39.18 11.35
CA THR A 22 -7.74 39.34 11.64
C THR A 22 -7.22 38.20 12.51
N LEU A 23 -6.29 37.40 11.99
CA LEU A 23 -5.64 36.30 12.72
C LEU A 23 -4.46 36.81 13.57
N THR A 24 -4.55 36.59 14.88
CA THR A 24 -3.49 36.84 15.87
C THR A 24 -2.42 35.73 15.81
N PRO A 25 -1.12 36.05 15.90
CA PRO A 25 -0.06 35.03 15.83
C PRO A 25 0.01 34.15 17.10
N PRO A 26 0.38 32.86 16.96
CA PRO A 26 0.42 31.92 18.07
C PRO A 26 1.62 32.14 19.01
N PRO A 27 1.48 31.81 20.32
CA PRO A 27 2.54 31.99 21.30
C PRO A 27 3.68 30.97 21.14
N LYS A 28 4.91 31.47 21.29
CA LYS A 28 6.16 30.70 21.25
C LYS A 28 6.22 29.69 22.40
N ARG A 29 6.26 28.39 22.08
CA ARG A 29 6.46 27.30 23.05
C ARG A 29 7.90 27.27 23.54
N LYS A 30 8.07 27.33 24.87
CA LYS A 30 9.36 27.15 25.57
C LYS A 30 9.71 25.65 25.61
N PHE A 31 10.91 25.30 25.16
CA PHE A 31 11.46 23.94 25.29
C PHE A 31 11.80 23.66 26.77
N GLY A 32 11.10 22.67 27.33
CA GLY A 32 11.29 22.18 28.68
C GLY A 32 12.45 21.18 28.80
N SER A 33 13.06 21.22 29.97
CA SER A 33 14.30 20.57 30.39
C SER A 33 14.35 19.04 30.26
N ILE A 34 15.53 18.56 29.88
CA ILE A 34 15.97 17.16 29.89
C ILE A 34 15.90 16.61 31.33
N ARG A 35 15.19 15.49 31.52
CA ARG A 35 15.28 14.64 32.72
C ARG A 35 16.02 13.36 32.38
N GLN A 36 17.22 13.20 32.95
CA GLN A 36 17.91 11.90 33.02
C GLN A 36 17.16 11.00 34.02
N ARG A 37 16.88 9.74 33.62
CA ARG A 37 16.46 8.69 34.54
C ARG A 37 17.54 7.62 34.62
N LEU A 38 17.96 7.37 35.86
CA LEU A 38 18.86 6.33 36.32
C LEU A 38 18.30 4.94 36.02
N ALA A 39 19.17 4.06 35.56
CA ALA A 39 18.95 2.62 35.47
C ALA A 39 19.16 1.96 36.84
N ARG A 40 18.26 1.06 37.23
CA ARG A 40 18.55 -0.13 38.05
C ARG A 40 17.30 -0.98 38.23
N VAL A 41 17.44 -2.28 37.97
CA VAL A 41 17.30 -3.40 38.91
C VAL A 41 16.91 -4.66 38.14
N ASP A 42 17.83 -5.63 38.15
CA ASP A 42 17.64 -7.02 37.79
C ASP A 42 16.53 -7.66 38.64
N SER A 43 15.72 -8.53 38.03
CA SER A 43 15.01 -9.57 38.78
C SER A 43 14.81 -10.80 37.90
N LYS A 44 15.64 -11.80 38.18
CA LYS A 44 15.47 -13.21 37.80
C LYS A 44 14.25 -13.75 38.53
N SER A 45 13.34 -14.42 37.83
CA SER A 45 12.68 -15.60 38.40
C SER A 45 12.14 -16.51 37.30
N SER A 46 12.70 -17.71 37.33
CA SER A 46 12.33 -18.90 36.59
C SER A 46 11.09 -19.54 37.19
N LEU A 47 10.05 -19.78 36.40
CA LEU A 47 9.05 -20.81 36.71
C LEU A 47 8.72 -21.59 35.44
N LYS A 48 9.26 -22.82 35.41
CA LYS A 48 8.88 -23.89 34.49
C LYS A 48 7.52 -24.42 34.95
N SER A 49 6.52 -24.36 34.09
CA SER A 49 5.32 -25.20 34.21
C SER A 49 5.09 -25.91 32.88
N SER A 50 5.48 -27.17 32.84
CA SER A 50 5.21 -28.11 31.77
C SER A 50 3.79 -28.65 31.92
N LEU A 51 2.82 -28.03 31.24
CA LEU A 51 1.54 -28.68 30.96
C LEU A 51 1.64 -29.41 29.61
N LYS A 52 1.62 -30.75 29.68
CA LYS A 52 1.40 -31.64 28.55
C LYS A 52 -0.08 -31.58 28.18
N SER A 53 -0.41 -30.87 27.12
CA SER A 53 -1.73 -30.94 26.49
C SER A 53 -1.84 -32.19 25.60
N PRO A 54 -3.01 -32.85 25.56
CA PRO A 54 -3.25 -34.01 24.72
C PRO A 54 -3.19 -33.66 23.23
N LYS A 55 -2.54 -34.55 22.48
CA LYS A 55 -2.30 -34.50 21.04
C LYS A 55 -3.63 -34.69 20.31
N ALA A 56 -4.29 -33.60 19.94
CA ALA A 56 -5.40 -33.62 19.01
C ALA A 56 -4.85 -33.84 17.59
N THR A 57 -5.18 -34.97 16.99
CA THR A 57 -4.90 -35.31 15.60
C THR A 57 -5.76 -34.42 14.70
N SER A 58 -5.25 -33.24 14.37
CA SER A 58 -5.86 -32.31 13.41
C SER A 58 -5.41 -32.65 12.00
N SER A 59 -6.26 -33.33 11.25
CA SER A 59 -6.10 -33.63 9.83
C SER A 59 -6.46 -32.40 8.97
N ASN A 60 -5.65 -31.35 9.04
CA ASN A 60 -5.70 -30.17 8.15
C ASN A 60 -4.33 -29.92 7.49
N GLU A 61 -3.66 -30.99 7.05
CA GLU A 61 -2.29 -30.95 6.51
C GLU A 61 -2.24 -30.75 4.98
N ARG A 62 -3.30 -30.25 4.35
CA ARG A 62 -3.44 -30.18 2.89
C ARG A 62 -3.51 -28.78 2.25
N LEU A 63 -3.39 -27.68 3.01
CA LEU A 63 -3.55 -26.32 2.47
C LEU A 63 -2.31 -25.42 2.56
N ASN A 64 -1.16 -25.94 2.98
CA ASN A 64 0.10 -25.18 3.04
C ASN A 64 1.17 -25.76 2.10
N SER A 65 0.80 -26.16 0.88
CA SER A 65 1.79 -26.39 -0.17
C SER A 65 2.53 -25.08 -0.41
N SER A 66 3.81 -25.06 -0.05
CA SER A 66 4.64 -23.87 -0.12
C SER A 66 4.94 -23.52 -1.58
N HIS A 67 3.99 -22.91 -2.29
CA HIS A 67 4.14 -22.44 -3.68
C HIS A 67 5.11 -21.25 -3.83
N GLY A 68 5.78 -20.83 -2.75
CA GLY A 68 6.40 -19.51 -2.67
C GLY A 68 7.84 -19.36 -3.18
N SER A 69 8.50 -20.37 -3.77
CA SER A 69 9.88 -20.16 -4.30
C SER A 69 10.04 -20.40 -5.80
N ASP A 70 9.11 -21.10 -6.46
CA ASP A 70 9.27 -21.49 -7.87
C ASP A 70 8.41 -20.68 -8.84
N ALA A 71 7.57 -19.77 -8.32
CA ALA A 71 6.62 -19.01 -9.14
C ALA A 71 7.30 -18.07 -10.15
N SER A 72 8.56 -17.68 -9.93
CA SER A 72 9.32 -16.84 -10.86
C SER A 72 9.59 -17.55 -12.21
N HIS A 73 9.67 -18.88 -12.21
CA HIS A 73 9.93 -19.71 -13.38
C HIS A 73 8.67 -20.03 -14.19
N LEU A 74 7.48 -19.72 -13.67
CA LEU A 74 6.24 -19.98 -14.38
C LEU A 74 6.16 -19.17 -15.69
N PRO A 75 5.61 -19.75 -16.77
CA PRO A 75 5.35 -19.02 -18.00
C PRO A 75 4.43 -17.83 -17.75
N LEU A 76 4.74 -16.71 -18.40
CA LEU A 76 3.90 -15.52 -18.41
C LEU A 76 2.70 -15.77 -19.34
N ASP A 77 1.50 -15.44 -18.87
CA ASP A 77 0.32 -15.43 -19.74
C ASP A 77 0.43 -14.33 -20.82
N GLU A 78 -0.06 -14.61 -22.02
CA GLU A 78 0.09 -13.69 -23.16
C GLU A 78 -0.88 -12.51 -23.12
N GLN A 79 -1.77 -12.47 -22.14
CA GLN A 79 -2.76 -11.40 -22.01
C GLN A 79 -2.10 -10.06 -21.70
N PRO A 80 -2.47 -8.99 -22.43
CA PRO A 80 -1.93 -7.66 -22.16
C PRO A 80 -2.41 -7.17 -20.79
N PHE A 81 -1.49 -6.57 -20.03
CA PHE A 81 -1.82 -5.92 -18.77
C PHE A 81 -2.56 -4.60 -19.03
N VAL A 82 -3.77 -4.46 -18.47
CA VAL A 82 -4.61 -3.27 -18.60
C VAL A 82 -4.93 -2.73 -17.19
N PRO A 83 -4.10 -1.83 -16.63
CA PRO A 83 -4.37 -1.27 -15.31
C PRO A 83 -5.64 -0.42 -15.34
N THR A 84 -6.36 -0.43 -14.22
CA THR A 84 -7.54 0.42 -14.01
C THR A 84 -7.24 1.58 -13.09
N HIS A 85 -6.22 1.48 -12.23
CA HIS A 85 -5.82 2.54 -11.32
C HIS A 85 -4.34 2.88 -11.39
N THR A 86 -4.06 4.15 -11.12
CA THR A 86 -2.71 4.71 -11.03
C THR A 86 -2.52 5.42 -9.70
N PHE A 87 -1.69 4.84 -8.85
CA PHE A 87 -1.35 5.41 -7.55
C PHE A 87 0.05 6.03 -7.55
N TRP A 88 0.19 7.15 -6.85
CA TRP A 88 1.48 7.68 -6.44
C TRP A 88 1.72 7.42 -4.95
N VAL A 89 2.77 6.64 -4.67
CA VAL A 89 3.22 6.35 -3.32
C VAL A 89 4.32 7.34 -2.95
N THR A 90 4.08 8.18 -1.96
CA THR A 90 5.08 9.17 -1.51
C THR A 90 6.31 8.51 -0.87
N PRO A 91 7.46 9.22 -0.77
CA PRO A 91 8.72 8.62 -0.35
C PRO A 91 8.69 7.89 0.99
N HIS A 92 9.25 6.68 1.00
CA HIS A 92 9.48 5.93 2.23
C HIS A 92 10.67 6.50 3.01
N GLY A 93 10.43 7.00 4.22
CA GLY A 93 11.47 7.56 5.09
C GLY A 93 10.94 8.56 6.13
N THR A 94 9.76 9.10 5.88
CA THR A 94 8.97 9.90 6.82
C THR A 94 8.21 9.01 7.81
N ARG A 95 7.59 9.63 8.82
CA ARG A 95 6.64 8.92 9.72
C ARG A 95 5.31 8.59 9.04
N GLU A 96 5.10 9.15 7.86
CA GLU A 96 3.84 9.17 7.14
C GLU A 96 4.11 8.88 5.67
N VAL A 97 3.49 7.85 5.11
CA VAL A 97 3.50 7.58 3.67
C VAL A 97 2.08 7.80 3.17
N ARG A 98 1.89 8.75 2.26
CA ARG A 98 0.63 9.01 1.58
C ARG A 98 0.56 8.25 0.26
N VAL A 99 -0.62 7.76 -0.06
CA VAL A 99 -0.96 7.22 -1.37
C VAL A 99 -1.99 8.13 -2.00
N LEU A 100 -1.66 8.63 -3.19
CA LEU A 100 -2.52 9.49 -3.99
C LEU A 100 -3.06 8.65 -5.14
N ASP A 101 -4.34 8.74 -5.42
CA ASP A 101 -4.91 8.21 -6.65
C ASP A 101 -4.85 9.30 -7.72
N LEU A 102 -4.24 8.95 -8.85
CA LEU A 102 -4.04 9.83 -10.00
C LEU A 102 -4.86 9.39 -11.20
N THR A 103 -5.69 8.35 -11.06
CA THR A 103 -6.34 7.65 -12.19
C THR A 103 -7.08 8.61 -13.12
N ASP A 104 -7.85 9.54 -12.55
CA ASP A 104 -8.65 10.50 -13.32
C ASP A 104 -7.82 11.64 -13.93
N ASP A 105 -6.57 11.82 -13.49
CA ASP A 105 -5.67 12.90 -13.92
C ASP A 105 -4.63 12.45 -14.97
N ILE A 106 -4.53 11.14 -15.22
CA ILE A 106 -3.69 10.58 -16.27
C ILE A 106 -4.49 10.49 -17.57
N SER A 107 -3.98 11.18 -18.59
CA SER A 107 -4.57 11.27 -19.92
C SER A 107 -3.94 10.30 -20.92
N VAL A 108 -2.70 9.88 -20.66
CA VAL A 108 -1.93 8.98 -21.52
C VAL A 108 -2.35 7.53 -21.24
N PRO A 109 -2.82 6.78 -22.25
CA PRO A 109 -3.11 5.36 -22.09
C PRO A 109 -1.89 4.60 -21.59
N TYR A 110 -2.11 3.67 -20.66
CA TYR A 110 -1.03 2.85 -20.16
C TYR A 110 -0.52 1.89 -21.26
N THR A 111 0.69 2.14 -21.73
CA THR A 111 1.45 1.22 -22.59
C THR A 111 2.48 0.47 -21.77
N GLU A 112 3.15 1.17 -20.85
CA GLU A 112 4.14 0.70 -19.89
C GLU A 112 4.51 1.88 -18.95
N LEU A 113 5.43 1.68 -18.00
CA LEU A 113 6.02 2.78 -17.22
C LEU A 113 7.16 3.50 -17.97
N ASP A 114 6.86 3.94 -19.20
CA ASP A 114 7.78 4.65 -20.09
C ASP A 114 7.98 6.13 -19.68
N SER A 115 8.72 6.89 -20.49
CA SER A 115 9.00 8.30 -20.21
C SER A 115 7.79 9.21 -20.39
N GLU A 116 6.87 8.87 -21.31
CA GLU A 116 5.69 9.67 -21.62
C GLU A 116 4.69 9.55 -20.46
N TYR A 117 4.38 8.32 -20.06
CA TYR A 117 3.51 8.04 -18.92
C TYR A 117 4.06 8.66 -17.62
N LYS A 118 5.37 8.55 -17.39
CA LYS A 118 6.03 9.20 -16.24
C LYS A 118 5.98 10.72 -16.30
N ALA A 119 6.01 11.31 -17.48
CA ALA A 119 5.89 12.76 -17.63
C ALA A 119 4.46 13.20 -17.30
N ASP A 120 3.45 12.43 -17.70
CA ASP A 120 2.04 12.72 -17.41
C ASP A 120 1.73 12.60 -15.91
N VAL A 121 2.27 11.57 -15.24
CA VAL A 121 2.19 11.46 -13.77
C VAL A 121 2.84 12.66 -13.08
N LYS A 122 4.01 13.12 -13.55
CA LYS A 122 4.67 14.31 -13.01
C LYS A 122 3.85 15.58 -13.22
N ARG A 123 3.19 15.70 -14.38
CA ARG A 123 2.27 16.80 -14.69
C ARG A 123 1.10 16.80 -13.72
N ALA A 124 0.40 15.67 -13.57
CA ALA A 124 -0.71 15.50 -12.63
C ALA A 124 -0.32 15.92 -11.20
N LEU A 125 0.80 15.40 -10.69
CA LEU A 125 1.34 15.73 -9.37
C LEU A 125 1.68 17.21 -9.16
N LYS A 126 1.90 17.98 -10.23
CA LYS A 126 2.22 19.41 -10.17
C LYS A 126 0.97 20.29 -10.29
N GLU A 127 0.03 19.88 -11.13
CA GLU A 127 -1.15 20.68 -11.48
C GLU A 127 -2.28 20.55 -10.44
N HIS A 128 -2.32 19.43 -9.72
CA HIS A 128 -3.41 19.11 -8.80
C HIS A 128 -2.92 19.00 -7.36
N THR A 129 -3.79 19.39 -6.42
CA THR A 129 -3.61 19.08 -5.00
C THR A 129 -4.45 17.87 -4.68
N PHE A 130 -3.79 16.76 -4.35
CA PHE A 130 -4.46 15.51 -4.05
C PHE A 130 -4.69 15.36 -2.55
N SER A 131 -5.91 15.00 -2.18
CA SER A 131 -6.16 14.34 -0.91
C SER A 131 -5.65 12.91 -1.00
N PRO A 132 -4.90 12.41 -0.01
CA PRO A 132 -4.49 11.01 -0.01
C PRO A 132 -5.72 10.11 0.15
N VAL A 133 -5.83 9.08 -0.68
CA VAL A 133 -6.89 8.08 -0.54
C VAL A 133 -6.69 7.30 0.75
N PHE A 134 -5.42 7.01 1.07
CA PHE A 134 -5.04 6.49 2.38
C PHE A 134 -3.60 6.85 2.74
N THR A 135 -3.31 6.76 4.04
CA THR A 135 -2.04 7.16 4.63
C THR A 135 -1.56 6.11 5.62
N TYR A 136 -0.28 5.73 5.51
CA TYR A 136 0.41 4.85 6.45
C TYR A 136 1.03 5.70 7.55
N PHE A 137 0.60 5.47 8.78
CA PHE A 137 1.16 6.10 9.97
C PHE A 137 2.08 5.15 10.69
N ARG A 138 3.39 5.44 10.70
CA ARG A 138 4.35 4.63 11.46
C ARG A 138 4.12 4.80 12.95
N GLU A 139 3.82 3.70 13.62
CA GLU A 139 3.66 3.66 15.06
C GLU A 139 5.00 3.43 15.77
N GLY A 140 5.18 4.13 16.88
CA GLY A 140 6.34 3.98 17.75
C GLY A 140 7.62 4.71 17.29
N PRO A 141 8.71 4.57 18.07
CA PRO A 141 9.96 5.29 17.82
C PRO A 141 10.72 4.74 16.59
N LEU A 142 11.42 5.64 15.88
CA LEU A 142 12.15 5.35 14.63
C LEU A 142 13.21 4.24 14.76
N LEU A 143 13.75 4.04 15.96
CA LEU A 143 14.86 3.13 16.25
C LEU A 143 14.45 1.69 16.60
N ARG A 144 13.15 1.36 16.65
CA ARG A 144 12.70 -0.02 16.90
C ARG A 144 12.80 -0.89 15.64
N THR A 145 13.15 -2.15 15.87
CA THR A 145 13.30 -3.19 14.84
C THR A 145 11.96 -3.63 14.24
N SER A 146 10.89 -3.66 15.02
CA SER A 146 9.54 -3.87 14.51
C SER A 146 8.95 -2.55 14.01
N LYS A 147 8.45 -2.53 12.76
CA LYS A 147 7.74 -1.38 12.22
C LYS A 147 6.26 -1.75 12.15
N HIS A 148 5.43 -1.00 12.87
CA HIS A 148 3.98 -1.14 12.81
C HIS A 148 3.45 0.10 12.10
N TYR A 149 2.47 -0.07 11.22
CA TYR A 149 1.78 1.02 10.56
C TYR A 149 0.28 0.85 10.74
N SER A 150 -0.39 1.92 11.16
CA SER A 150 -1.84 2.06 11.06
C SER A 150 -2.13 2.76 9.74
N ILE A 151 -2.99 2.18 8.90
CA ILE A 151 -3.36 2.72 7.60
C ILE A 151 -4.75 3.31 7.73
N LYS A 152 -4.89 4.58 7.36
CA LYS A 152 -6.12 5.34 7.55
C LYS A 152 -6.55 6.05 6.28
N ASP A 153 -7.86 6.25 6.15
CA ASP A 153 -8.44 7.05 5.07
C ASP A 153 -8.25 8.56 5.31
N GLU A 154 -8.85 9.38 4.43
CA GLU A 154 -8.86 10.84 4.54
C GLU A 154 -9.59 11.36 5.81
N ARG A 155 -10.49 10.56 6.40
CA ARG A 155 -11.28 10.90 7.58
C ARG A 155 -10.57 10.51 8.88
N GLY A 156 -9.50 9.73 8.77
CA GLY A 156 -8.72 9.22 9.89
C GLY A 156 -9.23 7.89 10.45
N GLU A 157 -10.20 7.28 9.79
CA GLU A 157 -10.72 5.94 10.09
C GLU A 157 -9.70 4.89 9.66
N GLU A 158 -9.56 3.83 10.45
CA GLU A 158 -8.58 2.79 10.20
C GLU A 158 -9.07 1.82 9.12
N LEU A 159 -8.28 1.67 8.06
CA LEU A 159 -8.55 0.75 6.95
C LEU A 159 -7.83 -0.59 7.13
N ALA A 160 -6.62 -0.57 7.68
CA ALA A 160 -5.78 -1.74 7.90
C ALA A 160 -4.67 -1.45 8.91
N GLN A 161 -4.03 -2.53 9.40
CA GLN A 161 -2.76 -2.47 10.12
C GLN A 161 -1.72 -3.32 9.40
N LEU A 162 -0.51 -2.81 9.31
CA LEU A 162 0.63 -3.50 8.73
C LEU A 162 1.73 -3.68 9.77
N LYS A 163 2.06 -4.93 10.06
CA LYS A 163 3.12 -5.30 10.99
C LYS A 163 4.30 -5.90 10.24
N LEU A 164 5.38 -5.12 10.13
CA LEU A 164 6.66 -5.59 9.58
C LEU A 164 7.56 -6.11 10.70
N THR A 165 7.95 -7.37 10.61
CA THR A 165 8.99 -7.96 11.44
C THR A 165 10.37 -7.61 10.87
N GLY A 166 11.18 -6.85 11.60
CA GLY A 166 12.51 -6.40 11.13
C GLY A 166 13.59 -7.47 11.02
N SER A 167 13.26 -8.76 11.11
CA SER A 167 14.20 -9.86 10.88
C SER A 167 14.04 -10.40 9.46
N THR A 168 15.14 -10.78 8.82
CA THR A 168 15.19 -11.40 7.48
C THR A 168 14.43 -12.74 7.36
N SER A 169 13.90 -13.27 8.46
CA SER A 169 13.09 -14.49 8.51
C SER A 169 11.70 -14.25 9.10
N GLY A 170 11.27 -12.99 9.14
CA GLY A 170 10.04 -12.58 9.78
C GLY A 170 8.83 -12.67 8.85
N GLU A 171 7.66 -12.82 9.46
CA GLU A 171 6.37 -12.76 8.80
C GLU A 171 5.81 -11.35 8.89
N THR A 172 5.56 -10.75 7.73
CA THR A 172 4.78 -9.52 7.65
C THR A 172 3.31 -9.89 7.65
N VAL A 173 2.53 -9.24 8.51
CA VAL A 173 1.09 -9.48 8.62
C VAL A 173 0.34 -8.19 8.37
N ILE A 174 -0.65 -8.27 7.48
CA ILE A 174 -1.62 -7.23 7.18
C ILE A 174 -2.95 -7.67 7.78
N THR A 175 -3.55 -6.85 8.63
CA THR A 175 -4.87 -7.12 9.22
C THR A 175 -5.83 -6.02 8.88
N PHE A 176 -7.11 -6.36 8.76
CA PHE A 176 -8.18 -5.45 8.40
C PHE A 176 -9.26 -5.46 9.50
N PRO A 177 -10.02 -4.36 9.68
CA PRO A 177 -11.25 -4.38 10.48
C PRO A 177 -12.21 -5.48 10.02
N GLU A 178 -13.07 -5.94 10.93
CA GLU A 178 -14.01 -7.05 10.66
C GLU A 178 -15.00 -6.75 9.54
N ASP A 179 -15.38 -5.48 9.39
CA ASP A 179 -16.29 -4.93 8.40
C ASP A 179 -15.57 -4.22 7.24
N SER A 180 -14.26 -4.47 7.07
CA SER A 180 -13.48 -3.83 6.01
C SER A 180 -13.99 -4.22 4.62
N PRO A 181 -14.25 -3.24 3.73
CA PRO A 181 -14.66 -3.54 2.36
C PRO A 181 -13.52 -4.11 1.52
N HIS A 182 -12.27 -3.97 1.97
CA HIS A 182 -11.08 -4.34 1.20
C HIS A 182 -10.68 -5.81 1.38
N CYS A 183 -10.76 -6.33 2.60
CA CYS A 183 -10.40 -7.71 2.90
C CYS A 183 -10.95 -8.15 4.27
N HIS A 184 -11.45 -9.38 4.36
CA HIS A 184 -12.01 -9.94 5.60
C HIS A 184 -11.03 -10.82 6.38
N HIS A 185 -9.83 -11.05 5.83
CA HIS A 185 -8.87 -12.00 6.38
C HIS A 185 -7.47 -11.39 6.45
N PRO A 186 -6.65 -11.75 7.46
CA PRO A 186 -5.27 -11.34 7.49
C PRO A 186 -4.50 -11.86 6.27
N ILE A 187 -3.66 -11.00 5.69
CA ILE A 187 -2.73 -11.36 4.63
C ILE A 187 -1.34 -11.49 5.25
N SER A 188 -0.75 -12.67 5.15
CA SER A 188 0.61 -12.93 5.61
C SER A 188 1.57 -13.02 4.44
N THR A 189 2.70 -12.33 4.53
CA THR A 189 3.81 -12.45 3.59
C THR A 189 5.04 -12.95 4.35
N LYS A 190 5.72 -13.96 3.81
CA LYS A 190 6.96 -14.46 4.39
C LYS A 190 8.11 -13.75 3.69
N ASN A 191 8.82 -12.89 4.41
CA ASN A 191 10.01 -12.27 3.87
C ASN A 191 11.11 -13.34 3.82
N LYS A 192 11.42 -13.80 2.61
CA LYS A 192 12.51 -14.73 2.36
C LYS A 192 13.59 -13.95 1.62
N PRO A 193 14.84 -13.95 2.12
CA PRO A 193 15.93 -13.27 1.41
C PRO A 193 16.07 -13.91 0.03
N PHE A 194 16.15 -13.06 -1.00
CA PHE A 194 16.30 -13.46 -2.42
C PHE A 194 15.10 -14.19 -3.05
N SER A 195 13.94 -14.21 -2.38
CA SER A 195 12.70 -14.76 -2.94
C SER A 195 11.76 -13.64 -3.35
N PRO A 196 10.93 -13.84 -4.39
CA PRO A 196 9.77 -13.01 -4.60
C PRO A 196 8.89 -12.99 -3.34
N GLU A 197 8.30 -11.84 -3.06
CA GLU A 197 7.42 -11.68 -1.90
C GLU A 197 6.02 -12.15 -2.26
N ALA A 198 5.73 -13.38 -1.87
CA ALA A 198 4.47 -14.04 -2.15
C ALA A 198 3.47 -13.88 -1.01
N PHE A 199 2.20 -13.82 -1.36
CA PHE A 199 1.07 -13.76 -0.44
C PHE A 199 -0.15 -14.48 -1.03
N THR A 200 -1.10 -14.82 -0.18
CA THR A 200 -2.35 -15.46 -0.59
C THR A 200 -3.52 -14.58 -0.16
N LEU A 201 -4.45 -14.35 -1.08
CA LEU A 201 -5.68 -13.60 -0.86
C LEU A 201 -6.83 -14.42 -1.45
N ASN A 202 -7.84 -14.76 -0.65
CA ASN A 202 -9.02 -15.52 -1.09
C ASN A 202 -8.66 -16.83 -1.84
N ALA A 203 -7.73 -17.63 -1.28
CA ALA A 203 -7.16 -18.85 -1.87
C ALA A 203 -6.38 -18.64 -3.19
N GLN A 204 -6.23 -17.40 -3.65
CA GLN A 204 -5.48 -17.03 -4.83
C GLN A 204 -4.06 -16.59 -4.44
N SER A 205 -3.05 -17.13 -5.11
CA SER A 205 -1.64 -16.79 -4.85
C SER A 205 -1.18 -15.63 -5.72
N TYR A 206 -0.43 -14.71 -5.10
CA TYR A 206 0.15 -13.53 -5.71
C TYR A 206 1.61 -13.37 -5.29
N PHE A 207 2.40 -12.65 -6.08
CA PHE A 207 3.76 -12.28 -5.67
C PHE A 207 4.29 -11.04 -6.39
N TRP A 208 5.13 -10.29 -5.68
CA TRP A 208 5.93 -9.21 -6.25
C TRP A 208 7.29 -9.74 -6.73
N GLU A 209 7.59 -9.56 -8.01
CA GLU A 209 8.87 -9.89 -8.64
C GLU A 209 9.64 -8.62 -8.99
N ALA A 210 10.90 -8.52 -8.58
CA ALA A 210 11.76 -7.41 -9.01
C ALA A 210 12.24 -7.63 -10.45
N GLU A 211 12.20 -6.60 -11.29
CA GLU A 211 12.72 -6.70 -12.66
C GLU A 211 14.25 -6.87 -12.67
N LYS A 212 14.77 -7.72 -13.57
CA LYS A 212 16.21 -7.99 -13.68
C LYS A 212 16.98 -6.71 -13.93
N GLY A 213 17.98 -6.43 -13.09
CA GLY A 213 18.87 -5.28 -13.22
C GLY A 213 18.28 -3.94 -12.76
N LEU A 214 17.02 -3.93 -12.27
CA LEU A 214 16.33 -2.71 -11.83
C LEU A 214 15.61 -2.98 -10.50
N SER A 215 16.32 -2.87 -9.37
CA SER A 215 15.74 -3.02 -8.03
C SER A 215 14.60 -2.04 -7.72
N GLU A 216 14.49 -1.00 -8.53
CA GLU A 216 13.50 0.07 -8.43
C GLU A 216 12.18 -0.25 -9.15
N LYS A 217 12.09 -1.38 -9.86
CA LYS A 217 10.88 -1.82 -10.55
C LYS A 217 10.42 -3.18 -10.06
N LYS A 218 9.13 -3.32 -9.81
CA LYS A 218 8.51 -4.57 -9.40
C LYS A 218 7.24 -4.81 -10.21
N THR A 219 6.95 -6.07 -10.51
CA THR A 219 5.72 -6.50 -11.16
C THR A 219 4.96 -7.40 -10.21
N LEU A 220 3.66 -7.15 -10.07
CA LEU A 220 2.74 -7.97 -9.30
C LEU A 220 2.10 -8.99 -10.23
N TYR A 221 2.23 -10.27 -9.86
CA TYR A 221 1.63 -11.37 -10.58
C TYR A 221 0.59 -12.11 -9.75
N ARG A 222 -0.47 -12.58 -10.41
CA ARG A 222 -1.36 -13.65 -9.95
C ARG A 222 -0.91 -14.99 -10.54
N ILE A 223 -0.96 -16.06 -9.76
CA ILE A 223 -0.68 -17.43 -10.26
C ILE A 223 -1.98 -18.12 -10.66
N GLU A 224 -2.15 -18.51 -11.92
CA GLU A 224 -3.30 -19.28 -12.37
C GLU A 224 -2.93 -20.74 -12.68
N GLY A 225 -3.91 -21.64 -12.60
CA GLY A 225 -3.74 -23.05 -12.96
C GLY A 225 -3.14 -23.91 -11.84
N GLU A 226 -2.97 -25.19 -12.14
CA GLU A 226 -2.44 -26.20 -11.23
C GLU A 226 -1.40 -27.08 -11.93
N GLY A 227 -0.41 -27.57 -11.19
CA GLY A 227 0.61 -28.48 -11.72
C GLY A 227 1.43 -27.88 -12.86
N GLN A 228 1.42 -28.55 -14.01
CA GLN A 228 2.20 -28.16 -15.20
C GLN A 228 1.56 -27.02 -16.00
N ASP A 229 0.25 -26.77 -15.78
CA ASP A 229 -0.49 -25.69 -16.46
C ASP A 229 -0.46 -24.38 -15.66
N GLN A 230 0.41 -24.29 -14.65
CA GLN A 230 0.58 -23.07 -13.88
C GLN A 230 1.21 -21.98 -14.74
N ARG A 231 0.59 -20.79 -14.70
CA ARG A 231 1.06 -19.59 -15.37
C ARG A 231 0.95 -18.39 -14.45
N LYS A 232 1.73 -17.35 -14.72
CA LYS A 232 1.62 -16.07 -14.01
C LYS A 232 0.98 -15.01 -14.90
N VAL A 233 0.04 -14.25 -14.35
CA VAL A 233 -0.68 -13.15 -15.02
C VAL A 233 -0.27 -11.84 -14.36
N GLN A 234 0.16 -10.86 -15.16
CA GLN A 234 0.53 -9.55 -14.65
C GLN A 234 -0.73 -8.75 -14.31
N ILE A 235 -0.81 -8.26 -13.07
CA ILE A 235 -1.96 -7.49 -12.58
C ILE A 235 -1.56 -6.16 -11.94
N GLY A 236 -0.27 -5.89 -11.82
CA GLY A 236 0.22 -4.63 -11.28
C GLY A 236 1.68 -4.39 -11.60
N LYS A 237 2.09 -3.13 -11.53
CA LYS A 237 3.47 -2.71 -11.76
C LYS A 237 3.82 -1.52 -10.89
N TYR A 238 5.02 -1.56 -10.34
CA TYR A 238 5.60 -0.49 -9.55
C TYR A 238 6.92 -0.03 -10.15
N ALA A 239 7.15 1.28 -10.18
CA ALA A 239 8.47 1.85 -10.43
C ALA A 239 8.73 3.03 -9.51
N LEU A 240 9.94 3.08 -8.95
CA LEU A 240 10.42 4.25 -8.24
C LEU A 240 10.44 5.46 -9.19
N GLY A 241 9.89 6.58 -8.73
CA GLY A 241 9.85 7.84 -9.44
C GLY A 241 11.21 8.54 -9.39
N GLY A 242 11.89 8.63 -10.54
CA GLY A 242 13.17 9.30 -10.69
C GLY A 242 13.04 10.83 -10.82
N ALA A 243 12.74 11.52 -9.72
CA ALA A 243 12.92 12.98 -9.64
C ALA A 243 13.67 13.37 -8.36
N PHE A 244 14.62 14.29 -8.53
CA PHE A 244 15.84 14.55 -7.76
C PHE A 244 15.74 14.73 -6.22
N PHE A 245 14.57 14.67 -5.58
CA PHE A 245 14.47 14.92 -4.12
C PHE A 245 13.46 14.04 -3.35
N SER A 246 12.77 13.10 -4.00
CA SER A 246 11.72 12.31 -3.33
C SER A 246 11.66 10.88 -3.86
N ARG A 247 12.04 9.90 -3.03
CA ARG A 247 11.96 8.43 -3.30
C ARG A 247 10.53 7.87 -3.36
N GLY A 248 9.59 8.61 -3.96
CA GLY A 248 8.24 8.12 -4.20
C GLY A 248 8.22 7.19 -5.41
N GLY A 249 7.09 6.55 -5.70
CA GLY A 249 6.96 5.64 -6.83
C GLY A 249 5.55 5.58 -7.40
N ILE A 250 5.47 5.15 -8.65
CA ILE A 250 4.24 4.97 -9.41
C ILE A 250 3.84 3.51 -9.27
N CYS A 251 2.62 3.25 -8.81
CA CYS A 251 2.03 1.93 -8.71
C CYS A 251 0.77 1.89 -9.57
N VAL A 252 0.78 1.09 -10.64
CA VAL A 252 -0.39 0.85 -11.49
C VAL A 252 -0.94 -0.54 -11.20
N VAL A 253 -2.26 -0.68 -11.13
CA VAL A 253 -2.92 -1.93 -10.70
C VAL A 253 -4.20 -2.14 -11.53
N ASP A 254 -4.49 -3.40 -11.85
CA ASP A 254 -5.83 -3.80 -12.29
C ASP A 254 -6.69 -4.13 -11.06
N ASP A 255 -7.49 -3.15 -10.64
CA ASP A 255 -8.36 -3.21 -9.46
C ASP A 255 -9.52 -4.19 -9.60
N ARG A 256 -9.77 -4.69 -10.82
CA ARG A 256 -10.72 -5.79 -11.05
C ARG A 256 -10.16 -7.12 -10.55
N GLU A 257 -8.83 -7.23 -10.48
CA GLU A 257 -8.12 -8.44 -10.09
C GLU A 257 -7.63 -8.40 -8.64
N ILE A 258 -7.22 -7.23 -8.16
CA ILE A 258 -6.80 -7.03 -6.77
C ILE A 258 -7.11 -5.61 -6.31
N ASP A 259 -7.76 -5.48 -5.15
CA ASP A 259 -8.04 -4.19 -4.52
C ASP A 259 -6.77 -3.32 -4.40
N GLY A 260 -6.88 -2.06 -4.82
CA GLY A 260 -5.78 -1.10 -4.88
C GLY A 260 -5.11 -0.84 -3.53
N LEU A 261 -5.88 -0.81 -2.43
CA LEU A 261 -5.32 -0.71 -1.09
C LEU A 261 -4.49 -1.96 -0.78
N VAL A 262 -5.01 -3.17 -1.04
CA VAL A 262 -4.28 -4.42 -0.82
C VAL A 262 -2.98 -4.48 -1.64
N ALA A 263 -3.03 -4.06 -2.91
CA ALA A 263 -1.85 -3.99 -3.77
C ALA A 263 -0.78 -3.04 -3.20
N CYS A 264 -1.16 -1.83 -2.76
CA CYS A 264 -0.22 -0.90 -2.13
C CYS A 264 0.32 -1.40 -0.78
N LEU A 265 -0.50 -2.04 0.06
CA LEU A 265 -0.07 -2.60 1.35
C LEU A 265 0.97 -3.71 1.17
N THR A 266 0.71 -4.64 0.25
CA THR A 266 1.64 -5.74 -0.07
C THR A 266 2.89 -5.24 -0.77
N LEU A 267 2.79 -4.20 -1.59
CA LEU A 267 3.96 -3.51 -2.15
C LEU A 267 4.82 -2.88 -1.04
N HIS A 268 4.22 -2.21 -0.05
CA HIS A 268 4.96 -1.62 1.06
C HIS A 268 5.62 -2.68 1.96
N ALA A 269 5.00 -3.85 2.09
CA ALA A 269 5.64 -5.01 2.70
C ALA A 269 6.89 -5.46 1.93
N ALA A 270 6.87 -5.26 0.60
CA ALA A 270 7.88 -5.72 -0.34
C ALA A 270 9.01 -4.76 -0.70
N ILE A 271 9.08 -3.59 -0.08
CA ILE A 271 10.12 -2.57 -0.29
C ILE A 271 10.93 -2.38 0.99
#